data_AF-A0A9E4EKN7-F1
#
_entry.id   AF-A0A9E4EKN7-F1
#
_cell.length_a   1.000
_cell.length_b   1.000
_cell.length_c   1.000
_cell.angle_alpha   90.00
_cell.angle_beta   90.00
_cell.angle_gamma   90.00
#
_symmetry.space_group_name_H-M   'P 1'
#
loop_
_entity.id
_entity.type
_entity.pdbx_description
1 polymer ?
#
loop_
_entity_poly.entity_id
_entity_poly.type
_entity_poly.pdbx_seq_one_letter_code
_entity_poly.pdbx_strand_id
1 'polypeptide(L)'
;MQRKFLIPTIFVIVIGFGWLSSYYTDWLWFSSLNFQDVFWTTLKARFLSGLFYGLIAAVVIGANLYYVGRFTRSALEADASLYDGEMPGASLLRSNTGYLLIAAVLVLIMGNVGSSQWPTLLRYWYGGSFGTSDPIFGRDVGFYVFALPFYQFTVGFFIGTVIVSALASGVIYMATGGIRVQERIQLMPRPVA
;
A
#
# COMPACT_ATOMS: atom_id res chain seq x y z
N MET A 1 18.42 27.30 4.31
CA MET A 1 17.77 26.07 3.80
C MET A 1 18.41 24.77 4.29
N GLN A 2 19.74 24.66 4.47
CA GLN A 2 20.40 23.38 4.77
C GLN A 2 20.04 22.72 6.13
N ARG A 3 19.74 23.49 7.19
CA ARG A 3 19.39 22.91 8.50
C ARG A 3 18.04 22.17 8.52
N LYS A 4 17.09 22.49 7.61
CA LYS A 4 15.77 21.84 7.56
C LYS A 4 15.85 20.37 7.09
N PHE A 5 16.91 20.00 6.36
CA PHE A 5 17.11 18.64 5.86
C PHE A 5 18.06 17.80 6.72
N LEU A 6 18.80 18.40 7.67
CA LEU A 6 19.71 17.65 8.53
C LEU A 6 18.98 16.63 9.41
N ILE A 7 17.89 17.04 10.06
CA ILE A 7 17.10 16.19 10.96
C ILE A 7 16.51 14.97 10.22
N PRO A 8 15.77 15.12 9.09
CA PRO A 8 15.23 13.96 8.38
C PRO A 8 16.33 13.06 7.80
N THR A 9 17.44 13.63 7.32
CA THR A 9 18.57 12.83 6.82
C THR A 9 19.21 11.99 7.94
N ILE A 10 19.47 12.60 9.10
CA ILE A 10 19.99 11.86 10.28
C ILE A 10 19.01 10.77 10.69
N PHE A 11 17.71 11.08 10.71
CA PHE A 11 16.68 10.10 11.06
C PHE A 11 16.67 8.90 10.12
N VAL A 12 16.74 9.13 8.80
CA VAL A 12 16.83 8.06 7.79
C VAL A 12 18.11 7.23 7.96
N ILE A 13 19.25 7.87 8.26
CA ILE A 13 20.52 7.17 8.49
C ILE A 13 20.43 6.27 9.73
N VAL A 14 19.89 6.78 10.85
CA VAL A 14 19.77 6.01 12.11
C VAL A 14 18.88 4.78 11.91
N ILE A 15 17.72 4.96 11.25
CA ILE A 15 16.85 3.84 10.92
C ILE A 15 17.58 2.87 9.99
N GLY A 16 18.16 3.35 8.89
CA GLY A 16 18.87 2.51 7.92
C GLY A 16 20.00 1.70 8.54
N PHE A 17 20.75 2.29 9.47
CA PHE A 17 21.82 1.61 10.19
C PHE A 17 21.28 0.46 11.06
N GLY A 18 20.19 0.67 11.79
CA GLY A 18 19.56 -0.38 12.60
C GLY A 18 19.10 -1.57 11.75
N TRP A 19 18.48 -1.29 10.60
CA TRP A 19 18.06 -2.33 9.66
C TRP A 19 19.25 -3.11 9.09
N LEU A 20 20.29 -2.43 8.61
CA LEU A 20 21.50 -3.07 8.07
C LEU A 20 22.21 -3.91 9.13
N SER A 21 22.31 -3.40 10.35
CA SER A 21 22.89 -4.12 11.48
C SER A 21 22.16 -5.44 11.74
N SER A 22 20.82 -5.40 11.82
CA SER A 22 20.00 -6.61 12.00
C SER A 22 20.23 -7.64 10.89
N TYR A 23 20.18 -7.22 9.62
CA TYR A 23 20.40 -8.14 8.49
C TYR A 23 21.80 -8.72 8.47
N TYR A 24 22.81 -7.92 8.84
CA TYR A 24 24.19 -8.38 8.90
C TYR A 24 24.40 -9.37 10.06
N THR A 25 23.81 -9.10 11.23
CA THR A 25 23.83 -10.03 12.37
C THR A 25 23.14 -11.34 12.03
N ASP A 26 21.97 -11.30 11.40
CA ASP A 26 21.26 -12.50 10.95
C ASP A 26 22.12 -13.30 9.95
N TRP A 27 22.73 -12.61 8.98
CA TRP A 27 23.60 -13.25 8.00
C TRP A 27 24.80 -13.95 8.64
N LEU A 28 25.49 -13.29 9.58
CA LEU A 28 26.59 -13.88 10.35
C LEU A 28 26.12 -15.09 11.17
N TRP A 29 24.93 -15.02 11.77
CA TRP A 29 24.34 -16.12 12.53
C TRP A 29 24.03 -17.33 11.65
N PHE A 30 23.41 -17.14 10.48
CA PHE A 30 23.16 -18.23 9.53
C PHE A 30 24.47 -18.83 9.00
N SER A 31 25.49 -17.99 8.77
CA SER A 31 26.82 -18.44 8.35
C SER A 31 27.51 -19.28 9.42
N SER A 32 27.36 -18.96 10.71
CA SER A 32 28.00 -19.72 11.80
C SER A 32 27.40 -21.13 11.97
N LEU A 33 26.16 -21.33 11.52
CA LEU A 33 25.46 -22.61 11.57
C LEU A 33 25.51 -23.41 10.25
N ASN A 34 26.25 -22.96 9.24
CA ASN A 34 26.26 -23.52 7.88
C ASN A 34 24.88 -23.52 7.19
N PHE A 35 23.98 -22.60 7.56
CA PHE A 35 22.65 -22.43 6.95
C PHE A 35 22.53 -21.13 6.14
N GLN A 36 23.63 -20.66 5.54
CA GLN A 36 23.66 -19.42 4.76
C GLN A 36 22.66 -19.41 3.58
N ASP A 37 22.38 -20.57 2.98
CA ASP A 37 21.38 -20.69 1.90
C ASP A 37 19.96 -20.38 2.37
N VAL A 38 19.64 -20.66 3.63
CA VAL A 38 18.31 -20.36 4.22
C VAL A 38 18.09 -18.86 4.32
N PHE A 39 19.14 -18.10 4.66
CA PHE A 39 19.08 -16.63 4.67
C PHE A 39 18.75 -16.07 3.29
N TRP A 40 19.48 -16.51 2.25
CA TRP A 40 19.23 -16.06 0.88
C TRP A 40 17.88 -16.49 0.35
N THR A 41 17.42 -17.70 0.69
CA THR A 41 16.09 -18.19 0.33
C THR A 41 15.00 -17.33 0.97
N THR A 42 15.15 -17.01 2.26
CA THR A 42 14.22 -16.14 2.99
C THR A 42 14.19 -14.73 2.41
N LEU A 43 15.36 -14.16 2.12
CA LEU A 43 15.48 -12.80 1.57
C LEU A 43 14.86 -12.72 0.17
N LYS A 44 15.14 -13.70 -0.70
CA LYS A 44 14.52 -13.80 -2.03
C LYS A 44 13.01 -13.97 -1.93
N ALA A 45 12.52 -14.83 -1.03
CA ALA A 45 11.09 -15.04 -0.84
C ALA A 45 10.37 -13.75 -0.40
N ARG A 46 10.94 -13.01 0.57
CA ARG A 46 10.43 -11.69 0.99
C ARG A 46 10.38 -10.71 -0.17
N PHE A 47 11.50 -10.57 -0.89
CA PHE A 47 11.60 -9.64 -2.00
C PHE A 47 10.63 -9.98 -3.14
N LEU A 48 10.59 -11.23 -3.59
CA LEU A 48 9.72 -11.67 -4.68
C LEU A 48 8.24 -11.58 -4.31
N SER A 49 7.87 -11.95 -3.08
CA SER A 49 6.49 -11.80 -2.60
C SER A 49 6.08 -10.33 -2.59
N GLY A 50 6.93 -9.47 -2.03
CA GLY A 50 6.66 -8.03 -2.01
C GLY A 50 6.61 -7.41 -3.40
N LEU A 51 7.49 -7.83 -4.30
CA LEU A 51 7.49 -7.38 -5.69
C LEU A 51 6.21 -7.81 -6.42
N PHE A 52 5.81 -9.08 -6.30
CA PHE A 52 4.61 -9.60 -6.95
C PHE A 52 3.35 -8.84 -6.52
N TYR A 53 3.11 -8.75 -5.21
CA TYR A 53 1.95 -8.04 -4.67
C TYR A 53 2.04 -6.53 -4.84
N GLY A 54 3.25 -5.96 -4.77
CA GLY A 54 3.50 -4.56 -5.05
C GLY A 54 3.19 -4.18 -6.50
N LEU A 55 3.54 -5.02 -7.48
CA LEU A 55 3.20 -4.79 -8.88
C LEU A 55 1.69 -4.82 -9.11
N ILE A 56 0.98 -5.76 -8.49
CA ILE A 56 -0.49 -5.80 -8.52
C ILE A 56 -1.07 -4.50 -7.96
N ALA A 57 -0.60 -4.08 -6.78
CA ALA A 57 -1.03 -2.83 -6.17
C ALA A 57 -0.69 -1.62 -7.03
N ALA A 58 0.47 -1.61 -7.69
CA ALA A 58 0.91 -0.54 -8.58
C ALA A 58 -0.01 -0.39 -9.80
N VAL A 59 -0.45 -1.50 -10.39
CA VAL A 59 -1.42 -1.46 -11.48
C VAL A 59 -2.74 -0.89 -11.01
N VAL A 60 -3.30 -1.40 -9.91
CA VAL A 60 -4.63 -1.00 -9.43
C VAL A 60 -4.63 0.45 -8.93
N ILE A 61 -3.75 0.77 -7.98
CA ILE A 61 -3.67 2.11 -7.36
C ILE A 61 -3.16 3.13 -8.37
N GLY A 62 -2.13 2.78 -9.15
CA GLY A 62 -1.56 3.67 -10.15
C GLY A 62 -2.56 4.02 -11.25
N ALA A 63 -3.29 3.04 -11.79
CA ALA A 63 -4.34 3.32 -12.78
C ALA A 63 -5.45 4.18 -12.17
N ASN A 64 -5.94 3.84 -10.97
CA ASN A 64 -6.99 4.60 -10.31
C ASN A 64 -6.58 6.06 -10.06
N LEU A 65 -5.43 6.29 -9.44
CA LEU A 65 -4.95 7.64 -9.13
C LEU A 65 -4.58 8.45 -10.38
N TYR A 66 -4.14 7.79 -11.45
CA TYR A 66 -3.96 8.42 -12.76
C TYR A 66 -5.29 8.98 -13.30
N TYR A 67 -6.36 8.20 -13.26
CA TYR A 67 -7.69 8.67 -13.69
C TYR A 67 -8.23 9.76 -12.77
N VAL A 68 -8.11 9.62 -11.45
CA VAL A 68 -8.54 10.64 -10.48
C VAL A 68 -7.83 11.96 -10.77
N GLY A 69 -6.50 11.96 -10.88
CA GLY A 69 -5.73 13.17 -11.17
C GLY A 69 -6.08 13.79 -12.52
N ARG A 70 -6.50 12.99 -13.51
CA ARG A 70 -6.99 13.51 -14.79
C ARG A 70 -8.31 14.28 -14.64
N PHE A 71 -9.22 13.84 -13.77
CA PHE A 71 -10.54 14.47 -13.60
C PHE A 71 -10.56 15.61 -12.58
N THR A 72 -9.78 15.54 -11.51
CA THR A 72 -9.80 16.54 -10.44
C THR A 72 -8.94 17.77 -10.75
N ARG A 73 -7.94 17.64 -11.62
CA ARG A 73 -7.00 18.73 -11.90
C ARG A 73 -7.64 19.94 -12.60
N SER A 74 -8.53 19.72 -13.56
CA SER A 74 -9.27 20.81 -14.20
C SER A 74 -10.17 21.56 -13.22
N ALA A 75 -10.73 20.86 -12.23
CA ALA A 75 -11.54 21.47 -11.18
C ALA A 75 -10.67 22.30 -10.22
N LEU A 76 -9.50 21.78 -9.82
CA LEU A 76 -8.51 22.49 -9.00
C LEU A 76 -7.99 23.78 -9.65
N GLU A 77 -7.75 23.76 -10.96
CA GLU A 77 -7.26 24.93 -11.71
C GLU A 77 -8.34 26.02 -11.82
N ALA A 78 -9.61 25.63 -11.97
CA ALA A 78 -10.74 26.55 -11.97
C ALA A 78 -11.02 27.17 -10.59
N ASP A 79 -11.06 26.37 -9.51
CA ASP A 79 -11.41 26.82 -8.16
C ASP A 79 -10.27 27.65 -7.51
N ALA A 80 -9.01 27.38 -7.85
CA ALA A 80 -7.86 28.16 -7.36
C ALA A 80 -7.82 29.61 -7.88
N SER A 81 -8.62 29.95 -8.90
CA SER A 81 -8.84 31.34 -9.32
C SER A 81 -9.85 32.10 -8.44
N LEU A 82 -10.60 31.38 -7.59
CA LEU A 82 -11.73 31.89 -6.80
C LEU A 82 -11.48 31.86 -5.28
N TYR A 83 -10.54 31.05 -4.79
CA TYR A 83 -10.24 30.90 -3.36
C TYR A 83 -8.74 31.08 -3.05
N ASP A 84 -8.42 32.07 -2.21
CA ASP A 84 -7.06 32.41 -1.74
C ASP A 84 -6.60 31.54 -0.53
N GLY A 85 -7.33 30.45 -0.25
CA GLY A 85 -7.02 29.53 0.83
C GLY A 85 -6.05 28.45 0.39
N GLU A 86 -4.77 28.56 0.76
CA GLU A 86 -3.78 27.49 0.55
C GLU A 86 -4.16 26.24 1.38
N MET A 87 -4.84 25.28 0.74
CA MET A 87 -5.08 23.98 1.36
C MET A 87 -3.75 23.22 1.51
N PRO A 88 -3.41 22.71 2.72
CA PRO A 88 -2.18 21.94 2.92
C PRO A 88 -2.12 20.75 1.97
N GLY A 89 -1.09 20.69 1.12
CA GLY A 89 -0.91 19.63 0.12
C GLY A 89 -1.53 19.89 -1.26
N ALA A 90 -2.19 21.04 -1.47
CA ALA A 90 -2.70 21.43 -2.80
C ALA A 90 -1.61 21.48 -3.88
N SER A 91 -0.38 21.84 -3.50
CA SER A 91 0.78 21.87 -4.40
C SER A 91 1.15 20.47 -4.94
N LEU A 92 0.95 19.42 -4.14
CA LEU A 92 1.16 18.04 -4.58
C LEU A 92 0.05 17.61 -5.55
N LEU A 93 -1.21 17.92 -5.24
CA LEU A 93 -2.37 17.54 -6.06
C LEU A 93 -2.48 18.31 -7.39
N ARG A 94 -1.69 19.38 -7.57
CA ARG A 94 -1.62 20.16 -8.82
C ARG A 94 -0.65 19.57 -9.86
N SER A 95 0.20 18.62 -9.48
CA SER A 95 1.22 18.02 -10.35
C SER A 95 1.04 16.50 -10.47
N ASN A 96 1.32 15.95 -11.67
CA ASN A 96 1.38 14.49 -11.86
C ASN A 96 2.36 13.83 -10.90
N THR A 97 3.43 14.53 -10.51
CA THR A 97 4.41 14.03 -9.55
C THR A 97 3.79 13.76 -8.18
N GLY A 98 2.82 14.56 -7.72
CA GLY A 98 2.18 14.31 -6.43
C GLY A 98 1.35 13.04 -6.41
N TYR A 99 0.55 12.79 -7.46
CA TYR A 99 -0.18 11.53 -7.60
C TYR A 99 0.75 10.32 -7.69
N LEU A 100 1.87 10.44 -8.44
CA LEU A 100 2.88 9.39 -8.51
C LEU A 100 3.54 9.12 -7.15
N LEU A 101 3.84 10.17 -6.37
CA LEU A 101 4.41 10.01 -5.03
C LEU A 101 3.42 9.33 -4.08
N ILE A 102 2.15 9.73 -4.09
CA ILE A 102 1.09 9.10 -3.28
C ILE A 102 0.94 7.63 -3.69
N ALA A 103 0.85 7.35 -4.99
CA ALA A 103 0.79 5.99 -5.51
C ALA A 103 2.00 5.17 -5.07
N ALA A 104 3.21 5.70 -5.21
CA ALA A 104 4.45 5.02 -4.84
C ALA A 104 4.47 4.66 -3.35
N VAL A 105 4.07 5.58 -2.47
CA VAL A 105 4.00 5.32 -1.02
C VAL A 105 3.00 4.21 -0.72
N LEU A 106 1.79 4.27 -1.30
CA LEU A 106 0.76 3.24 -1.08
C LEU A 106 1.21 1.88 -1.63
N VAL A 107 1.84 1.86 -2.80
CA VAL A 107 2.40 0.65 -3.43
C VAL A 107 3.51 0.04 -2.57
N LEU A 108 4.38 0.85 -1.98
CA LEU A 108 5.43 0.36 -1.06
C LEU A 108 4.81 -0.25 0.20
N ILE A 109 3.76 0.35 0.76
CA ILE A 109 3.02 -0.20 1.90
C ILE A 109 2.39 -1.54 1.52
N MET A 110 1.68 -1.61 0.39
CA MET A 110 1.05 -2.84 -0.09
C MET A 110 2.09 -3.92 -0.41
N GLY A 111 3.21 -3.55 -1.04
CA GLY A 111 4.34 -4.45 -1.29
C GLY A 111 4.96 -4.98 0.01
N ASN A 112 5.04 -4.16 1.06
CA ASN A 112 5.50 -4.61 2.38
C ASN A 112 4.53 -5.63 3.00
N VAL A 113 3.22 -5.40 2.89
CA VAL A 113 2.19 -6.36 3.32
C VAL A 113 2.38 -7.70 2.60
N GLY A 114 2.56 -7.68 1.27
CA GLY A 114 2.87 -8.89 0.49
C GLY A 114 4.18 -9.57 0.89
N SER A 115 5.24 -8.79 1.13
CA SER A 115 6.55 -9.28 1.58
C SER A 115 6.45 -9.99 2.92
N SER A 116 5.62 -9.51 3.85
CA SER A 116 5.42 -10.13 5.17
C SER A 116 4.84 -11.54 5.09
N GLN A 117 4.13 -11.88 4.00
CA GLN A 117 3.49 -13.17 3.80
C GLN A 117 4.36 -14.20 3.05
N TRP A 118 5.66 -13.92 2.90
CA TRP A 118 6.60 -14.88 2.32
C TRP A 118 6.52 -16.32 2.90
N PRO A 119 6.23 -16.57 4.21
CA PRO A 119 6.12 -17.95 4.70
C PRO A 119 4.88 -18.65 4.16
N THR A 120 3.76 -17.93 4.04
CA THR A 120 2.51 -18.43 3.48
C THR A 120 2.69 -18.80 2.03
N LEU A 121 3.41 -17.97 1.26
CA LEU A 121 3.77 -18.30 -0.12
C LEU A 121 4.66 -19.54 -0.15
N LEU A 122 5.80 -19.57 0.54
CA LEU A 122 6.66 -20.75 0.50
C LEU A 122 5.94 -22.04 0.91
N ARG A 123 5.04 -21.98 1.91
CA ARG A 123 4.19 -23.11 2.29
C ARG A 123 3.24 -23.54 1.18
N TYR A 124 2.66 -22.62 0.40
CA TYR A 124 1.84 -22.99 -0.74
C TYR A 124 2.65 -23.67 -1.85
N TRP A 125 3.83 -23.14 -2.17
CA TRP A 125 4.66 -23.67 -3.27
C TRP A 125 5.37 -24.97 -2.92
N TYR A 126 5.87 -25.11 -1.69
CA TYR A 126 6.62 -26.27 -1.23
C TYR A 126 5.83 -27.15 -0.26
N GLY A 127 4.55 -26.85 -0.06
CA GLY A 127 3.65 -27.63 0.78
C GLY A 127 3.40 -29.02 0.23
N GLY A 128 3.21 -29.98 1.13
CA GLY A 128 2.93 -31.38 0.79
C GLY A 128 1.50 -31.80 1.09
N SER A 129 1.21 -33.07 0.83
CA SER A 129 0.00 -33.75 1.29
C SER A 129 0.29 -34.45 2.62
N PHE A 130 -0.73 -34.51 3.49
CA PHE A 130 -0.69 -35.28 4.73
C PHE A 130 -1.13 -36.74 4.52
N GLY A 131 -1.59 -37.11 3.32
CA GLY A 131 -2.09 -38.44 2.99
C GLY A 131 -3.44 -38.77 3.62
N THR A 132 -4.06 -37.81 4.30
CA THR A 132 -5.35 -37.97 4.97
C THR A 132 -6.33 -36.97 4.39
N SER A 133 -7.44 -37.47 3.86
CA SER A 133 -8.51 -36.64 3.31
C SER A 133 -9.55 -36.34 4.37
N ASP A 134 -10.10 -35.13 4.34
CA ASP A 134 -11.19 -34.73 5.21
C ASP A 134 -12.50 -35.46 4.82
N PRO A 135 -13.36 -35.85 5.78
CA PRO A 135 -14.57 -36.62 5.48
C PRO A 135 -15.68 -35.84 4.76
N ILE A 136 -15.63 -34.50 4.73
CA ILE A 136 -16.74 -33.65 4.29
C ILE A 136 -16.55 -33.22 2.84
N PHE A 137 -15.36 -32.71 2.51
CA PHE A 137 -15.02 -32.14 1.21
C PHE A 137 -14.08 -33.05 0.39
N GLY A 138 -13.55 -34.12 0.99
CA GLY A 138 -12.66 -35.07 0.33
C GLY A 138 -11.33 -34.43 -0.12
N ARG A 139 -10.89 -33.37 0.56
CA ARG A 139 -9.62 -32.67 0.31
C ARG A 139 -8.57 -33.15 1.32
N ASP A 140 -7.33 -33.25 0.87
CA ASP A 140 -6.22 -33.53 1.77
C ASP A 140 -6.09 -32.42 2.82
N VAL A 141 -5.75 -32.79 4.07
CA VAL A 141 -5.55 -31.83 5.17
C VAL A 141 -4.50 -30.75 4.79
N GLY A 142 -3.53 -31.07 3.95
CA GLY A 142 -2.51 -30.16 3.44
C GLY A 142 -3.09 -28.98 2.64
N PHE A 143 -4.25 -29.15 2.02
CA PHE A 143 -4.97 -28.03 1.42
C PHE A 143 -5.28 -26.95 2.46
N TYR A 144 -5.80 -27.33 3.62
CA TYR A 144 -6.22 -26.39 4.67
C TYR A 144 -5.04 -25.74 5.40
N VAL A 145 -3.91 -26.46 5.49
CA VAL A 145 -2.72 -25.97 6.20
C VAL A 145 -1.84 -25.09 5.30
N PHE A 146 -1.71 -25.43 4.01
CA PHE A 146 -0.76 -24.78 3.11
C PHE A 146 -1.42 -23.89 2.05
N ALA A 147 -2.50 -24.35 1.41
CA ALA A 147 -3.09 -23.65 0.27
C ALA A 147 -4.19 -22.66 0.66
N LEU A 148 -5.06 -23.04 1.59
CA LEU A 148 -6.17 -22.19 2.03
C LEU A 148 -5.69 -20.85 2.62
N PRO A 149 -4.67 -20.78 3.49
CA PRO A 149 -4.18 -19.50 4.01
C PRO A 149 -3.63 -18.61 2.90
N PHE A 150 -2.99 -19.19 1.87
CA PHE A 150 -2.53 -18.45 0.70
C PHE A 150 -3.71 -17.84 -0.07
N TYR A 151 -4.74 -18.62 -0.39
CA TYR A 151 -5.92 -18.10 -1.10
C TYR A 151 -6.65 -17.01 -0.29
N GLN A 152 -6.82 -17.21 1.01
CA GLN A 152 -7.43 -16.22 1.88
C GLN A 152 -6.63 -14.91 1.90
N PHE A 153 -5.30 -15.00 2.03
CA PHE A 153 -4.45 -13.82 1.98
C PHE A 153 -4.53 -13.13 0.62
N THR A 154 -4.43 -13.88 -0.48
CA THR A 154 -4.47 -13.32 -1.84
C THR A 154 -5.78 -12.57 -2.08
N VAL A 155 -6.94 -13.19 -1.77
CA VAL A 155 -8.25 -12.54 -1.92
C VAL A 155 -8.36 -11.31 -1.00
N GLY A 156 -7.97 -11.43 0.26
CA GLY A 156 -7.97 -10.32 1.21
C GLY A 156 -7.07 -9.17 0.75
N PHE A 157 -5.92 -9.47 0.15
CA PHE A 157 -4.99 -8.49 -0.40
C PHE A 157 -5.60 -7.73 -1.58
N PHE A 158 -6.25 -8.43 -2.51
CA PHE A 158 -6.93 -7.78 -3.64
C PHE A 158 -8.05 -6.85 -3.17
N ILE A 159 -8.91 -7.33 -2.26
CA ILE A 159 -9.97 -6.52 -1.66
C ILE A 159 -9.38 -5.31 -0.93
N GLY A 160 -8.35 -5.52 -0.11
CA GLY A 160 -7.64 -4.46 0.59
C GLY A 160 -7.03 -3.42 -0.36
N THR A 161 -6.44 -3.86 -1.47
CA THR A 161 -5.88 -2.96 -2.50
C THR A 161 -6.96 -2.09 -3.12
N VAL A 162 -8.11 -2.67 -3.46
CA VAL A 162 -9.25 -1.94 -4.01
C VAL A 162 -9.78 -0.93 -2.99
N ILE A 163 -9.93 -1.32 -1.73
CA ILE A 163 -10.37 -0.43 -0.65
C ILE A 163 -9.38 0.73 -0.46
N VAL A 164 -8.09 0.44 -0.36
CA VAL A 164 -7.04 1.48 -0.21
C VAL A 164 -7.06 2.44 -1.40
N SER A 165 -7.21 1.92 -2.62
CA SER A 165 -7.34 2.75 -3.83
C SER A 165 -8.59 3.63 -3.78
N ALA A 166 -9.74 3.05 -3.40
CA ALA A 166 -10.99 3.78 -3.28
C ALA A 166 -10.89 4.89 -2.22
N LEU A 167 -10.34 4.59 -1.04
CA LEU A 167 -10.12 5.58 0.01
C LEU A 167 -9.17 6.69 -0.44
N ALA A 168 -8.06 6.36 -1.11
CA ALA A 168 -7.14 7.35 -1.65
C ALA A 168 -7.86 8.29 -2.64
N SER A 169 -8.66 7.75 -3.56
CA SER A 169 -9.46 8.56 -4.47
C SER A 169 -10.49 9.43 -3.75
N GLY A 170 -11.20 8.88 -2.76
CA GLY A 170 -12.19 9.61 -1.95
C GLY A 170 -11.57 10.79 -1.20
N VAL A 171 -10.41 10.59 -0.57
CA VAL A 171 -9.65 11.66 0.10
C VAL A 171 -9.26 12.76 -0.90
N ILE A 172 -8.81 12.38 -2.11
CA ILE A 172 -8.47 13.36 -3.14
C ILE A 172 -9.70 14.14 -3.61
N TYR A 173 -10.83 13.48 -3.85
CA TYR A 173 -12.07 14.16 -4.26
C TYR A 173 -12.61 15.11 -3.20
N MET A 174 -12.48 14.76 -1.92
CA MET A 174 -12.79 15.67 -0.80
C MET A 174 -11.83 16.86 -0.77
N ALA A 175 -10.53 16.61 -0.91
CA ALA A 175 -9.51 17.67 -0.92
C ALA A 175 -9.63 18.62 -2.13
N THR A 176 -10.11 18.13 -3.27
CA THR A 176 -10.30 18.93 -4.48
C THR A 176 -11.67 19.60 -4.57
N GLY A 177 -12.51 19.46 -3.54
CA GLY A 177 -13.83 20.09 -3.52
C GLY A 177 -14.83 19.51 -4.52
N GLY A 178 -14.54 18.32 -5.09
CA GLY A 178 -15.47 17.57 -5.93
C GLY A 178 -16.65 16.98 -5.13
N ILE A 179 -16.46 16.80 -3.83
CA ILE A 179 -17.52 16.46 -2.87
C ILE A 179 -17.73 17.68 -1.97
N ARG A 180 -18.73 18.50 -2.27
CA ARG A 180 -19.16 19.61 -1.40
C ARG A 180 -20.33 19.13 -0.54
N VAL A 181 -20.18 19.19 0.78
CA VAL A 181 -21.32 18.99 1.68
C VAL A 181 -22.22 20.20 1.53
N GLN A 182 -23.32 20.07 0.80
CA GLN A 182 -24.29 21.14 0.61
C GLN A 182 -24.98 21.42 1.95
N GLU A 183 -24.60 22.51 2.64
CA GLU A 183 -25.38 23.02 3.76
C GLU A 183 -26.73 23.50 3.22
N ARG A 184 -27.77 22.70 3.42
CA ARG A 184 -29.16 23.07 3.11
C ARG A 184 -29.64 24.07 4.18
N ILE A 185 -29.15 25.29 4.16
CA ILE A 185 -29.78 26.40 4.88
C ILE A 185 -30.47 27.30 3.84
N GLN A 186 -31.60 26.80 3.34
CA GLN A 186 -32.57 27.61 2.63
C GLN A 186 -33.37 28.36 3.69
N LEU A 187 -32.90 29.55 4.08
CA LEU A 187 -33.77 30.51 4.76
C LEU A 187 -34.84 30.90 3.75
N MET A 188 -36.03 30.30 3.85
CA MET A 188 -37.20 30.82 3.15
C MET A 188 -37.33 32.29 3.52
N PRO A 189 -37.43 33.22 2.54
CA PRO A 189 -37.68 34.60 2.87
C PRO A 189 -39.02 34.64 3.60
N ARG A 190 -38.99 35.12 4.85
CA ARG A 190 -40.19 35.31 5.65
C ARG A 190 -41.11 36.24 4.84
N PRO A 191 -42.37 35.87 4.56
CA PRO A 191 -43.25 36.72 3.78
C PRO A 191 -43.34 38.08 4.47
N VAL A 192 -42.97 39.12 3.75
CA VAL A 192 -43.13 40.50 4.20
C VAL A 192 -44.63 40.78 4.17
N ALA A 193 -45.20 41.01 5.35
CA ALA A 193 -46.61 41.39 5.51
C ALA A 193 -46.85 42.82 5.01
#